data_AF-A0A8D0FF04-F1
#
_entry.id   AF-A0A8D0FF04-F1
#
_cell.length_a   1.000
_cell.length_b   1.000
_cell.length_c   1.000
_cell.angle_alpha   90.00
_cell.angle_beta   90.00
_cell.angle_gamma   90.00
#
_symmetry.space_group_name_H-M   'P 1'
#
loop_
_entity.id
_entity.type
_entity.pdbx_description
1 polymer ?
#
loop_
_entity_poly.entity_id
_entity_poly.type
_entity_poly.pdbx_seq_one_letter_code
_entity_poly.pdbx_strand_id
1 'polypeptide(L)'
;MAATQQLVKHIIDSKKNEEAKSKKRKGAKNSETAAKVALMKLKMHACGDNSLPQTERIYFQVFLPKGNKEKSKPMFFCNKWSIGKVVDFAASLASLKNDNNKSTSQVNQ
;
A
#
# COMPACT_ATOMS: atom_id res chain seq x y z
N MET A 1 -18.32 0.26 -55.54
CA MET A 1 -17.68 -0.29 -54.33
C MET A 1 -16.42 0.45 -53.86
N ALA A 2 -15.93 1.48 -54.57
CA ALA A 2 -14.72 2.23 -54.18
C ALA A 2 -14.95 3.23 -53.02
N ALA A 3 -16.12 3.87 -52.95
CA ALA A 3 -16.45 4.88 -51.94
C ALA A 3 -16.47 4.31 -50.50
N THR A 4 -16.92 3.06 -50.34
CA THR A 4 -16.93 2.37 -49.04
C THR A 4 -15.53 2.04 -48.54
N GLN A 5 -14.61 1.68 -49.44
CA GLN A 5 -13.22 1.39 -49.06
C GLN A 5 -12.47 2.65 -48.60
N GLN A 6 -12.76 3.79 -49.23
CA GLN A 6 -12.20 5.09 -48.82
C GLN A 6 -12.70 5.50 -47.43
N LEU A 7 -14.00 5.36 -47.17
CA LEU A 7 -14.58 5.65 -45.85
C LEU A 7 -13.96 4.78 -44.74
N VAL A 8 -13.78 3.48 -45.01
CA VAL A 8 -13.15 2.55 -44.06
C VAL A 8 -11.70 2.93 -43.76
N LYS A 9 -10.91 3.34 -44.77
CA LYS A 9 -9.54 3.84 -44.56
C LYS A 9 -9.52 5.09 -43.66
N HIS A 10 -10.38 6.07 -43.93
CA HIS A 10 -10.47 7.28 -43.12
C HIS A 10 -10.83 6.99 -41.64
N ILE A 11 -11.69 6.00 -41.38
CA ILE A 11 -12.04 5.59 -40.01
C ILE A 11 -10.85 4.94 -39.29
N ILE A 12 -10.10 4.08 -39.98
CA ILE A 12 -8.93 3.40 -39.41
C ILE A 12 -7.82 4.42 -39.09
N ASP A 13 -7.55 5.35 -40.01
CA ASP A 13 -6.51 6.37 -39.83
C ASP A 13 -6.86 7.36 -38.72
N SER A 14 -8.16 7.68 -38.54
CA SER A 14 -8.64 8.54 -37.44
C SER A 14 -8.49 7.86 -36.07
N LYS A 15 -8.79 6.56 -35.96
CA LYS A 15 -8.59 5.79 -34.72
C LYS A 15 -7.13 5.64 -34.34
N LYS A 16 -6.24 5.44 -35.33
CA LYS A 16 -4.80 5.29 -35.11
C LYS A 16 -4.14 6.60 -34.63
N ASN A 17 -4.71 7.76 -34.96
CA ASN A 17 -4.23 9.07 -34.51
C ASN A 17 -4.64 9.39 -33.05
N GLU A 18 -5.80 8.90 -32.60
CA GLU A 18 -6.27 9.03 -31.21
C GLU A 18 -5.39 8.26 -30.21
N GLU A 19 -4.87 7.09 -30.60
CA GLU A 19 -3.98 6.28 -29.75
C GLU A 19 -2.64 6.97 -29.45
N ALA A 20 -2.21 7.93 -30.29
CA ALA A 20 -0.91 8.60 -30.17
C ALA A 20 -0.92 9.93 -29.39
N LYS A 21 -2.09 10.46 -28.97
CA LYS A 21 -2.20 11.81 -28.40
C LYS A 21 -2.88 11.95 -27.04
N SER A 22 -3.03 10.90 -26.25
CA SER A 22 -3.37 11.07 -24.83
C SER A 22 -2.11 11.20 -23.95
N LYS A 23 -1.34 12.29 -24.14
CA LYS A 23 -0.53 12.81 -23.03
C LYS A 23 -1.53 13.27 -21.96
N LYS A 24 -1.92 12.34 -21.06
CA LYS A 24 -2.77 12.65 -19.91
C LYS A 24 -2.21 13.90 -19.26
N ARG A 25 -2.97 14.98 -19.32
CA ARG A 25 -2.70 16.21 -18.58
C ARG A 25 -2.65 15.77 -17.12
N LYS A 26 -1.45 15.66 -16.54
CA LYS A 26 -1.30 15.45 -15.10
C LYS A 26 -1.90 16.72 -14.49
N GLY A 27 -3.12 16.61 -13.95
CA GLY A 27 -3.76 17.70 -13.23
C GLY A 27 -2.82 18.21 -12.13
N ALA A 28 -3.06 19.44 -11.67
CA ALA A 28 -2.27 20.05 -10.60
C ALA A 28 -2.02 19.04 -9.47
N LYS A 29 -0.77 18.98 -8.98
CA LYS A 29 -0.37 18.08 -7.90
C LYS A 29 -1.08 18.51 -6.61
N ASN A 30 -2.31 18.04 -6.41
CA ASN A 30 -3.07 18.32 -5.19
C ASN A 30 -2.56 17.39 -4.08
N SER A 31 -1.48 17.82 -3.41
CA SER A 31 -0.79 17.08 -2.36
C SER A 31 -1.71 16.72 -1.20
N GLU A 32 -2.66 17.59 -0.86
CA GLU A 32 -3.66 17.35 0.18
C GLU A 32 -4.58 16.19 -0.18
N THR A 33 -5.11 16.18 -1.41
CA THR A 33 -5.93 15.06 -1.88
C THR A 33 -5.12 13.77 -1.96
N ALA A 34 -3.86 13.85 -2.42
CA ALA A 34 -2.98 12.69 -2.45
C ALA A 34 -2.73 12.11 -1.06
N ALA A 35 -2.51 12.97 -0.05
CA ALA A 35 -2.32 12.57 1.35
C ALA A 35 -3.59 11.93 1.93
N LYS A 36 -4.77 12.53 1.68
CA LYS A 36 -6.07 11.96 2.09
C LYS A 36 -6.30 10.59 1.46
N VAL A 37 -6.05 10.44 0.16
CA VAL A 37 -6.19 9.16 -0.54
C VAL A 37 -5.19 8.13 -0.03
N ALA A 38 -3.95 8.52 0.29
CA ALA A 38 -2.95 7.63 0.89
C ALA A 38 -3.42 7.11 2.25
N LEU A 39 -3.97 7.98 3.10
CA LEU A 39 -4.54 7.60 4.39
C LEU A 39 -5.75 6.66 4.23
N MET A 40 -6.63 6.92 3.26
CA MET A 40 -7.77 6.04 2.98
C MET A 40 -7.31 4.65 2.54
N LYS A 41 -6.32 4.57 1.64
CA LYS A 41 -5.73 3.30 1.19
C LYS A 41 -5.08 2.55 2.36
N LEU A 42 -4.33 3.26 3.20
CA LEU A 42 -3.72 2.69 4.39
C LEU A 42 -4.78 2.07 5.30
N LYS A 43 -5.84 2.82 5.63
CA LYS A 43 -6.93 2.34 6.50
C LYS A 43 -7.71 1.18 5.88
N MET A 44 -7.93 1.21 4.58
CA MET A 44 -8.69 0.19 3.85
C MET A 44 -7.96 -1.16 3.81
N HIS A 45 -6.63 -1.15 3.69
CA HIS A 45 -5.83 -2.38 3.61
C HIS A 45 -5.23 -2.81 4.95
N ALA A 46 -5.29 -1.95 5.98
CA ALA A 46 -4.67 -2.25 7.26
C ALA A 46 -5.30 -3.46 7.94
N CYS A 47 -4.45 -4.38 8.36
CA CYS A 47 -4.82 -5.54 9.16
C CYS A 47 -4.44 -5.34 10.63
N GLY A 48 -5.19 -5.95 11.54
CA GLY A 48 -5.01 -5.79 12.98
C GLY A 48 -6.13 -6.49 13.75
N ASP A 49 -6.20 -6.21 15.05
CA ASP A 49 -7.23 -6.79 15.92
C ASP A 49 -8.57 -6.05 15.75
N ASN A 50 -9.55 -6.73 15.15
CA ASN A 50 -10.87 -6.16 14.89
C ASN A 50 -11.67 -5.84 16.16
N SER A 51 -11.28 -6.38 17.32
CA SER A 51 -11.92 -6.07 18.61
C SER A 51 -11.60 -4.65 19.10
N LEU A 52 -10.53 -4.03 18.59
CA LEU A 52 -10.13 -2.68 18.96
C LEU A 52 -11.13 -1.63 18.42
N PRO A 53 -11.66 -0.72 19.26
CA PRO A 53 -12.48 0.39 18.80
C PRO A 53 -11.73 1.28 17.82
N GLN A 54 -12.42 1.82 16.81
CA GLN A 54 -11.79 2.66 15.78
C GLN A 54 -11.11 3.92 16.35
N THR A 55 -11.62 4.43 17.49
CA THR A 55 -11.04 5.57 18.21
C THR A 55 -9.64 5.32 18.77
N GLU A 56 -9.31 4.05 19.02
CA GLU A 56 -8.00 3.66 19.57
C GLU A 56 -7.03 3.16 18.50
N ARG A 57 -7.50 2.98 17.25
CA ARG A 57 -6.69 2.46 16.14
C ARG A 57 -5.75 3.52 15.60
N ILE A 58 -4.44 3.26 15.71
CA ILE A 58 -3.40 3.99 14.99
C ILE A 58 -2.92 3.13 13.82
N TYR A 59 -2.83 3.73 12.64
CA TYR A 59 -2.51 3.05 11.39
C TYR A 59 -1.08 3.36 10.96
N PHE A 60 -0.32 2.33 10.61
CA PHE A 60 1.06 2.47 10.12
C PHE A 60 1.29 1.61 8.88
N GLN A 61 2.13 2.14 7.98
CA GLN A 61 2.75 1.33 6.94
C GLN A 61 3.99 0.66 7.52
N VAL A 62 3.89 -0.60 7.93
CA VAL A 62 5.00 -1.32 8.56
C VAL A 62 5.92 -1.88 7.48
N PHE A 63 7.19 -1.48 7.48
CA PHE A 63 8.19 -2.02 6.58
C PHE A 63 8.85 -3.26 7.19
N LEU A 64 8.90 -4.32 6.39
CA LEU A 64 9.35 -5.64 6.83
C LEU A 64 10.86 -5.79 6.59
N PRO A 65 11.56 -6.63 7.37
CA PRO A 65 12.98 -6.91 7.15
C PRO A 65 13.27 -7.45 5.76
N LYS A 66 14.51 -7.24 5.28
CA LYS A 66 14.97 -7.74 3.98
C LYS A 66 14.82 -9.27 3.93
N GLY A 67 14.24 -9.78 2.85
CA GLY A 67 14.02 -11.22 2.65
C GLY A 67 12.56 -11.68 2.80
N ASN A 68 11.66 -10.81 3.27
CA ASN A 68 10.23 -11.10 3.23
C ASN A 68 9.64 -10.92 1.82
N LYS A 69 8.59 -11.69 1.48
CA LYS A 69 7.86 -11.59 0.21
C LYS A 69 7.23 -10.21 0.02
N GLU A 70 6.72 -9.64 1.10
CA GLU A 70 6.14 -8.30 1.13
C GLU A 70 7.16 -7.30 1.70
N LYS A 71 7.35 -6.17 1.01
CA LYS A 71 8.25 -5.09 1.48
C LYS A 71 7.65 -4.29 2.62
N SER A 72 6.34 -4.15 2.61
CA SER A 72 5.60 -3.39 3.61
C SER A 72 4.18 -3.89 3.69
N LYS A 73 3.62 -3.88 4.89
CA LYS A 73 2.25 -4.29 5.16
C LYS A 73 1.55 -3.20 5.98
N PRO A 74 0.39 -2.71 5.52
CA PRO A 74 -0.41 -1.78 6.30
C PRO A 74 -0.99 -2.51 7.52
N MET A 75 -0.81 -1.94 8.71
CA MET A 75 -1.28 -2.50 9.97
C MET A 75 -1.89 -1.43 10.86
N PHE A 76 -2.74 -1.83 11.80
CA PHE A 76 -3.25 -0.94 12.85
C PHE A 76 -3.05 -1.54 14.25
N PHE A 77 -2.85 -0.66 15.23
CA PHE A 77 -2.55 -1.01 16.62
C PHE A 77 -3.35 -0.12 17.58
N CYS A 78 -3.44 -0.53 18.85
CA CYS A 78 -4.04 0.30 19.89
C CYS A 78 -3.03 1.37 20.36
N ASN A 79 -3.48 2.61 20.48
CA ASN A 79 -2.68 3.72 20.99
C ASN A 79 -2.19 3.56 22.45
N LYS A 80 -2.78 2.64 23.21
CA LYS A 80 -2.40 2.33 24.60
C LYS A 80 -1.34 1.23 24.70
N TRP A 81 -0.97 0.58 23.60
CA TRP A 81 0.01 -0.52 23.64
C TRP A 81 1.43 0.00 23.80
N SER A 82 2.23 -0.73 24.57
CA SER A 82 3.68 -0.49 24.61
C SER A 82 4.33 -0.85 23.27
N ILE A 83 5.48 -0.24 22.99
CA ILE A 83 6.21 -0.52 21.75
C ILE A 83 6.58 -2.01 21.61
N GLY A 84 6.92 -2.69 22.72
CA GLY A 84 7.19 -4.12 22.72
C GLY A 84 5.99 -4.93 22.23
N LYS A 85 4.80 -4.67 22.79
CA LYS A 85 3.56 -5.34 22.37
C LYS A 85 3.22 -5.05 20.90
N VAL A 86 3.44 -3.82 20.43
CA VAL A 86 3.26 -3.45 19.02
C VAL A 86 4.17 -4.25 18.10
N VAL A 87 5.45 -4.39 18.46
CA VAL A 87 6.44 -5.16 17.69
C VAL A 87 6.09 -6.65 17.70
N ASP A 88 5.73 -7.22 18.84
CA ASP A 88 5.37 -8.62 18.96
C ASP A 88 4.12 -8.96 18.13
N PHE A 89 3.13 -8.06 18.16
CA PHE A 89 1.92 -8.20 17.37
C PHE A 89 2.19 -8.03 15.87
N ALA A 90 3.02 -7.05 15.47
CA ALA A 90 3.41 -6.86 14.07
C ALA A 90 4.16 -8.07 13.53
N ALA A 91 5.08 -8.66 14.31
CA ALA A 91 5.78 -9.88 13.95
C ALA A 91 4.80 -11.05 13.77
N SER A 92 3.83 -11.19 14.67
CA SER A 92 2.78 -12.21 14.58
C SER A 92 1.92 -12.04 13.31
N LEU A 93 1.50 -10.81 12.99
CA LEU A 93 0.71 -10.49 11.79
C LEU A 93 1.48 -10.68 10.48
N ALA A 94 2.81 -10.54 10.53
CA ALA A 94 3.70 -10.73 9.39
C ALA A 94 4.28 -12.15 9.30
N SER A 95 3.87 -13.05 10.21
CA SER A 95 4.42 -14.40 10.35
C SER A 95 5.95 -14.42 10.43
N LEU A 96 6.52 -13.41 11.08
CA LEU A 96 7.96 -13.29 11.31
C LEU A 96 8.34 -14.03 12.58
N LYS A 97 9.50 -14.68 12.55
CA LYS A 97 10.08 -15.28 13.74
C LYS A 97 10.48 -14.18 14.72
N ASN A 98 9.81 -14.14 15.87
CA ASN A 98 10.10 -13.22 16.95
C ASN A 98 10.82 -13.94 18.08
N ASP A 99 12.12 -13.66 18.23
CA ASP A 99 12.97 -14.23 19.28
C ASP A 99 13.24 -13.21 20.42
N ASN A 100 12.45 -12.12 20.58
CA ASN A 100 12.67 -11.06 21.59
C ASN A 100 12.74 -11.57 23.05
N ASN A 101 12.10 -12.70 23.36
CA ASN A 101 12.13 -13.29 24.70
C ASN A 101 13.38 -14.13 24.97
N LYS A 102 14.22 -14.37 23.95
CA LYS A 102 15.53 -15.00 24.13
C LYS A 102 16.49 -13.88 24.49
N SER A 103 16.52 -13.53 25.78
CA SER A 103 17.62 -12.71 26.29
C SER A 103 18.92 -13.34 25.83
N THR A 104 19.78 -12.55 25.22
CA THR A 104 21.21 -12.84 25.12
C THR A 104 21.77 -12.91 26.54
N SER A 105 21.50 -14.01 27.24
CA SER A 105 22.30 -14.51 28.35
C SER A 105 23.56 -15.13 27.75
N GLN A 106 24.33 -14.33 27.02
CA GLN A 106 25.73 -14.60 26.73
C GLN A 106 26.48 -13.52 27.52
N VAL A 107 26.59 -13.79 28.83
CA VAL A 107 27.67 -13.25 29.64
C VAL A 107 28.94 -13.79 28.97
N ASN A 108 29.62 -12.96 28.19
CA ASN A 108 30.99 -13.24 27.78
C ASN A 108 31.84 -13.24 29.06
N GLN A 109 32.21 -14.44 29.53
CA GLN A 109 33.42 -14.68 30.32
C GLN A 109 34.53 -15.12 29.37
#